data_AF-A0A7S0ZMA5-F1
#
_entry.id   AF-A0A7S0ZMA5-F1
#
_cell.length_a   1.000
_cell.length_b   1.000
_cell.length_c   1.000
_cell.angle_alpha   90.00
_cell.angle_beta   90.00
_cell.angle_gamma   90.00
#
_symmetry.space_group_name_H-M   'P 1'
#
loop_
_entity.id
_entity.type
_entity.pdbx_description
1 polymer ?
#
loop_
_entity_poly.entity_id
_entity_poly.type
_entity_poly.pdbx_seq_one_letter_code
_entity_poly.pdbx_strand_id
1 'polypeptide(L)'
;ANFWGTCFTVYDSGADVEALVRNSPTLKDLPMRRRIEAMKVVYELNIMGGSPRRITVDFDRGGVHHTMKNMQPRWDKKLNSYALPFFGRAKKASAKNFQLVVNDDPNNIYLILGKISKDEFCLDFRSPLSTLDAFAIATAALAKKRAVS
;
A
#
# COMPACT_ATOMS: atom_id res chain seq x y z
N ALA A 1 9.27 5.80 -4.20
CA ALA A 1 8.02 6.35 -4.75
C ALA A 1 8.33 7.02 -6.07
N ASN A 2 7.39 7.04 -7.02
CA ASN A 2 7.51 7.89 -8.20
C ASN A 2 7.36 9.38 -7.83
N PHE A 3 7.68 10.28 -8.77
CA PHE A 3 7.66 11.73 -8.54
C PHE A 3 6.33 12.26 -7.98
N TRP A 4 5.22 11.67 -8.42
CA TRP A 4 3.86 12.09 -8.06
C TRP A 4 3.37 11.55 -6.71
N GLY A 5 4.05 10.54 -6.16
CA GLY A 5 3.60 9.81 -4.97
C GLY A 5 2.37 8.93 -5.24
N THR A 6 2.22 8.46 -6.48
CA THR A 6 1.13 7.56 -6.90
C THR A 6 1.58 6.12 -7.07
N CYS A 7 2.88 5.85 -7.14
CA CYS A 7 3.41 4.49 -7.19
C CYS A 7 4.56 4.36 -6.20
N PHE A 8 4.52 3.31 -5.39
CA PHE A 8 5.53 2.97 -4.41
C PHE A 8 6.00 1.55 -4.67
N THR A 9 7.28 1.38 -4.95
CA THR A 9 7.92 0.06 -5.03
C THR A 9 8.63 -0.20 -3.71
N VAL A 10 8.34 -1.36 -3.11
CA VAL A 10 9.04 -1.91 -1.95
C VAL A 10 10.12 -2.83 -2.48
N TYR A 11 11.33 -2.68 -1.96
CA TYR A 11 12.46 -3.51 -2.33
C TYR A 11 12.97 -4.26 -1.11
N ASP A 12 13.71 -5.33 -1.38
CA ASP A 12 14.52 -5.97 -0.35
C ASP A 12 15.80 -5.16 -0.04
N SER A 13 16.66 -5.74 0.79
CA SER A 13 17.96 -5.16 1.16
C SER A 13 19.04 -5.26 0.08
N GLY A 14 18.74 -5.79 -1.10
CA GLY A 14 19.72 -5.92 -2.18
C GLY A 14 20.12 -4.57 -2.79
N ALA A 15 21.17 -4.61 -3.61
CA ALA A 15 21.75 -3.42 -4.23
C ALA A 15 21.46 -3.34 -5.72
N ASP A 16 21.49 -2.12 -6.26
CA ASP A 16 21.64 -1.88 -7.69
C ASP A 16 23.10 -2.09 -8.08
N VAL A 17 23.46 -3.35 -8.33
CA VAL A 17 24.84 -3.78 -8.59
C VAL A 17 25.41 -3.09 -9.83
N GLU A 18 24.60 -2.91 -10.87
CA GLU A 18 25.03 -2.29 -12.12
C GLU A 18 25.40 -0.82 -11.92
N ALA A 19 24.59 -0.08 -11.15
CA ALA A 19 24.91 1.31 -10.80
C ALA A 19 26.16 1.41 -9.91
N LEU A 20 26.31 0.51 -8.93
CA LEU A 20 27.48 0.49 -8.04
C LEU A 20 28.78 0.22 -8.80
N VAL A 21 28.81 -0.81 -9.65
CA VAL A 21 30.00 -1.17 -10.43
C VAL A 21 30.35 -0.08 -11.43
N ARG A 22 29.35 0.59 -12.02
CA ARG A 22 29.57 1.74 -12.92
C ARG A 22 30.27 2.90 -12.21
N ASN A 23 29.90 3.17 -10.95
CA ASN A 23 30.46 4.26 -10.16
C ASN A 23 31.77 3.88 -9.45
N SER A 24 32.02 2.58 -9.25
CA SER A 24 33.25 2.06 -8.64
C SER A 24 33.57 0.68 -9.20
N PRO A 25 34.39 0.60 -10.27
CA PRO A 25 34.74 -0.66 -10.93
C PRO A 25 35.39 -1.69 -10.00
N THR A 26 36.03 -1.25 -8.91
CA THR A 26 36.65 -2.11 -7.89
C THR A 26 35.65 -3.01 -7.16
N LEU A 27 34.35 -2.68 -7.21
CA LEU A 27 33.30 -3.46 -6.55
C LEU A 27 32.88 -4.69 -7.38
N LYS A 28 33.33 -4.83 -8.64
CA LYS A 28 32.83 -5.85 -9.57
C LYS A 28 32.91 -7.29 -9.05
N ASP A 29 33.94 -7.60 -8.29
CA ASP A 29 34.22 -8.97 -7.83
C ASP A 29 33.68 -9.24 -6.41
N LEU A 30 33.03 -8.26 -5.77
CA LEU A 30 32.43 -8.45 -4.45
C LEU A 30 31.11 -9.23 -4.55
N PRO A 31 30.81 -10.13 -3.59
CA PRO A 31 29.58 -10.91 -3.57
C PRO A 31 28.37 -10.05 -3.18
N MET A 32 27.88 -9.24 -4.11
CA MET A 32 26.74 -8.36 -3.92
C MET A 32 25.44 -9.02 -4.43
N ARG A 33 24.40 -9.02 -3.60
CA ARG A 33 23.06 -9.48 -4.01
C ARG A 33 22.31 -8.39 -4.77
N ARG A 34 21.78 -8.73 -5.95
CA ARG A 34 20.91 -7.83 -6.72
C ARG A 34 19.59 -7.59 -5.98
N ARG A 35 19.15 -6.33 -5.95
CA ARG A 35 17.87 -5.90 -5.41
C ARG A 35 16.69 -6.52 -6.18
N ILE A 36 15.64 -6.89 -5.47
CA ILE A 36 14.37 -7.33 -6.06
C ILE A 36 13.21 -6.40 -5.67
N GLU A 37 12.24 -6.25 -6.58
CA GLU A 37 10.95 -5.63 -6.26
C GLU A 37 10.10 -6.62 -5.48
N ALA A 38 9.87 -6.35 -4.19
CA ALA A 38 9.09 -7.21 -3.33
C ALA A 38 7.58 -6.93 -3.44
N MET A 39 7.21 -5.67 -3.66
CA MET A 39 5.81 -5.23 -3.71
C MET A 39 5.68 -3.91 -4.47
N LYS A 40 4.51 -3.69 -5.09
CA LYS A 40 4.12 -2.44 -5.72
C LYS A 40 2.79 -1.97 -5.12
N VAL A 41 2.73 -0.71 -4.68
CA VAL A 41 1.52 -0.04 -4.20
C VAL A 41 1.21 1.11 -5.14
N VAL A 42 0.07 1.03 -5.82
CA VAL A 42 -0.37 1.99 -6.84
C VAL A 42 -1.63 2.70 -6.36
N TYR A 43 -1.60 4.02 -6.39
CA TYR A 43 -2.74 4.91 -6.19
C TYR A 43 -3.14 5.46 -7.54
N GLU A 44 -4.40 5.26 -7.88
CA GLU A 44 -4.95 5.89 -9.07
C GLU A 44 -5.25 7.36 -8.85
N LEU A 45 -4.97 8.14 -9.89
CA LEU A 45 -5.30 9.54 -9.93
C LEU A 45 -6.78 9.68 -10.25
N ASN A 46 -7.55 10.17 -9.29
CA ASN A 46 -8.94 10.53 -9.53
C ASN A 46 -9.00 11.89 -10.21
N ILE A 47 -8.80 11.89 -11.53
CA ILE A 47 -8.77 13.10 -12.36
C ILE A 47 -10.15 13.80 -12.38
N MET A 48 -11.25 13.07 -12.16
CA MET A 48 -12.62 13.60 -12.25
C MET A 48 -13.35 13.74 -10.89
N GLY A 49 -12.64 13.64 -9.76
CA GLY A 49 -13.15 14.04 -8.44
C GLY A 49 -14.32 13.26 -7.83
N GLY A 50 -14.93 12.30 -8.54
CA GLY A 50 -16.20 11.67 -8.14
C GLY A 50 -16.11 10.40 -7.28
N SER A 51 -14.92 9.82 -7.06
CA SER A 51 -14.77 8.56 -6.33
C SER A 51 -13.63 8.60 -5.30
N PRO A 52 -13.63 7.72 -4.29
CA PRO A 52 -12.46 7.46 -3.44
C PRO A 52 -11.28 6.92 -4.26
N ARG A 53 -10.05 7.21 -3.85
CA ARG A 53 -8.84 6.79 -4.60
C ARG A 53 -8.76 5.26 -4.63
N ARG A 54 -8.57 4.70 -5.82
CA ARG A 54 -8.29 3.27 -5.97
C ARG A 54 -6.84 2.99 -5.59
N ILE A 55 -6.64 2.01 -4.73
CA ILE A 55 -5.36 1.49 -4.28
C ILE A 55 -5.27 0.06 -4.80
N THR A 56 -4.18 -0.25 -5.49
CA THR A 56 -3.83 -1.61 -5.89
C THR A 56 -2.50 -1.98 -5.28
N VAL A 57 -2.39 -3.18 -4.73
CA VAL A 57 -1.17 -3.73 -4.16
C VAL A 57 -0.86 -5.04 -4.85
N ASP A 58 0.30 -5.12 -5.49
CA ASP A 58 0.79 -6.29 -6.21
C ASP A 58 2.07 -6.81 -5.57
N PHE A 59 2.15 -8.11 -5.29
CA PHE A 59 3.32 -8.75 -4.71
C PHE A 59 3.33 -10.26 -4.97
N ASP A 60 4.52 -10.87 -4.91
CA ASP A 60 4.68 -12.31 -5.04
C ASP A 60 5.00 -12.95 -3.70
N ARG A 61 4.34 -14.07 -3.37
CA ARG A 61 4.62 -14.85 -2.16
C ARG A 61 4.54 -16.34 -2.48
N GLY A 62 5.62 -17.06 -2.18
CA GLY A 62 5.65 -18.52 -2.38
C GLY A 62 5.42 -18.96 -3.83
N GLY A 63 5.84 -18.15 -4.80
CA GLY A 63 5.62 -18.41 -6.23
C GLY A 63 4.23 -18.05 -6.75
N VAL A 64 3.37 -17.45 -5.93
CA VAL A 64 2.04 -16.99 -6.31
C VAL A 64 2.01 -15.47 -6.36
N HIS A 65 1.46 -14.94 -7.45
CA HIS A 65 1.19 -13.51 -7.60
C HIS A 65 -0.12 -13.13 -6.90
N HIS A 66 -0.08 -12.06 -6.10
CA HIS A 66 -1.23 -11.55 -5.37
C HIS A 66 -1.51 -10.11 -5.77
N THR A 67 -2.76 -9.84 -6.16
CA THR A 67 -3.30 -8.49 -6.36
C THR A 67 -4.40 -8.23 -5.36
N MET A 68 -4.23 -7.19 -4.54
CA MET A 68 -5.24 -6.70 -3.58
C MET A 68 -5.68 -5.29 -3.95
N LYS A 69 -6.97 -5.00 -3.79
CA LYS A 69 -7.54 -3.68 -4.07
C LYS A 69 -8.23 -3.12 -2.84
N ASN A 70 -8.29 -1.79 -2.71
CA ASN A 70 -9.10 -1.22 -1.65
C ASN A 70 -10.59 -1.45 -1.89
N MET A 71 -11.29 -1.90 -0.85
CA MET A 71 -12.74 -2.04 -0.92
C MET A 71 -13.38 -0.66 -1.11
N GLN A 72 -14.32 -0.58 -2.05
CA GLN A 72 -15.09 0.63 -2.26
C GLN A 72 -16.09 0.83 -1.12
N PRO A 73 -16.17 2.04 -0.53
CA PRO A 73 -17.19 2.39 0.44
C PRO A 73 -18.59 2.11 -0.09
N ARG A 74 -19.49 1.69 0.82
CA ARG A 74 -20.92 1.53 0.50
C ARG A 74 -21.68 2.73 1.02
N TRP A 75 -22.76 3.08 0.34
CA TRP A 75 -23.67 4.11 0.82
C TRP A 75 -24.32 3.68 2.14
N ASP A 76 -24.10 4.45 3.20
CA ASP A 76 -24.76 4.27 4.48
C ASP A 76 -25.89 5.30 4.61
N LYS A 77 -27.14 4.81 4.59
CA LYS A 77 -28.34 5.66 4.72
C LYS A 77 -28.42 6.38 6.05
N LYS A 78 -27.90 5.80 7.14
CA LYS A 78 -27.96 6.41 8.48
C LYS A 78 -26.95 7.54 8.61
N LEU A 79 -25.78 7.38 8.02
CA LEU A 79 -24.72 8.39 8.01
C LEU A 79 -24.82 9.38 6.84
N ASN A 80 -25.75 9.15 5.90
CA ASN A 80 -25.90 9.89 4.65
C ASN A 80 -24.57 10.12 3.92
N SER A 81 -23.71 9.08 3.92
CA SER A 81 -22.35 9.15 3.38
C SER A 81 -21.83 7.77 2.99
N TYR A 82 -20.77 7.75 2.19
CA TYR A 82 -20.05 6.54 1.82
C TYR A 82 -19.14 6.06 2.97
N ALA A 83 -19.39 4.86 3.49
CA ALA A 83 -18.68 4.31 4.64
C ALA A 83 -18.21 2.86 4.43
N LEU A 84 -17.21 2.46 5.20
CA LEU A 84 -16.73 1.08 5.32
C LEU A 84 -16.82 0.64 6.80
N PRO A 85 -17.17 -0.63 7.08
CA PRO A 85 -17.22 -1.12 8.45
C PRO A 85 -15.80 -1.38 8.95
N PHE A 86 -15.26 -0.50 9.80
CA PHE A 86 -13.93 -0.69 10.42
C PHE A 86 -13.97 -1.48 11.73
N PHE A 87 -15.14 -1.95 12.18
CA PHE A 87 -15.28 -2.78 13.38
C PHE A 87 -14.60 -2.18 14.63
N GLY A 88 -14.58 -0.86 14.77
CA GLY A 88 -13.91 -0.16 15.87
C GLY A 88 -12.40 0.09 15.69
N ARG A 89 -11.81 -0.34 14.57
CA ARG A 89 -10.38 -0.12 14.21
C ARG A 89 -10.13 1.24 13.57
N ALA A 90 -11.21 1.98 13.26
CA ALA A 90 -11.16 3.39 12.94
C ALA A 90 -12.16 4.14 13.84
N LYS A 91 -11.66 5.14 14.56
CA LYS A 91 -12.45 6.02 15.44
C LYS A 91 -12.54 7.45 14.90
N LYS A 92 -11.67 7.84 13.96
CA LYS A 92 -11.67 9.16 13.31
C LYS A 92 -11.77 9.02 11.79
N ALA A 93 -12.47 9.96 11.15
CA ALA A 93 -12.50 10.07 9.70
C ALA A 93 -11.11 10.38 9.14
N SER A 94 -10.76 9.75 8.01
CA SER A 94 -9.52 10.01 7.29
C SER A 94 -9.58 9.47 5.87
N ALA A 95 -8.99 10.19 4.91
CA ALA A 95 -8.73 9.66 3.57
C ALA A 95 -7.73 8.49 3.56
N LYS A 96 -7.08 8.22 4.70
CA LYS A 96 -6.15 7.10 4.92
C LYS A 96 -6.83 5.86 5.49
N ASN A 97 -8.13 5.92 5.79
CA ASN A 97 -8.86 4.76 6.27
C ASN A 97 -9.24 3.90 5.05
N PHE A 98 -8.74 2.67 4.98
CA PHE A 98 -9.11 1.73 3.91
C PHE A 98 -8.96 0.28 4.37
N GLN A 99 -9.55 -0.61 3.57
CA GLN A 99 -9.45 -2.05 3.72
C GLN A 99 -9.00 -2.63 2.39
N LEU A 100 -8.08 -3.60 2.41
CA LEU A 100 -7.67 -4.34 1.21
C LEU A 100 -8.39 -5.69 1.15
N VAL A 101 -8.89 -6.00 -0.03
CA VAL A 101 -9.60 -7.25 -0.35
C VAL A 101 -9.03 -7.84 -1.65
N VAL A 102 -9.33 -9.13 -1.88
CA VAL A 102 -9.03 -9.83 -3.14
C VAL A 102 -10.35 -10.11 -3.84
N ASN A 103 -10.39 -9.99 -5.17
CA ASN A 103 -11.58 -10.23 -6.00
C ASN A 103 -12.83 -9.46 -5.54
N ASP A 104 -12.63 -8.28 -4.97
CA ASP A 104 -13.69 -7.42 -4.41
C ASP A 104 -14.58 -8.12 -3.36
N ASP A 105 -14.09 -9.18 -2.71
CA ASP A 105 -14.82 -9.93 -1.68
C ASP A 105 -14.81 -9.18 -0.34
N PRO A 106 -15.96 -8.62 0.09
CA PRO A 106 -16.06 -7.85 1.33
C PRO A 106 -15.91 -8.69 2.60
N ASN A 107 -16.07 -10.01 2.49
CA ASN A 107 -15.97 -10.91 3.63
C ASN A 107 -14.51 -11.31 3.90
N ASN A 108 -13.63 -11.05 2.93
CA ASN A 108 -12.24 -11.50 2.96
C ASN A 108 -11.28 -10.31 2.99
N ILE A 109 -11.26 -9.58 4.11
CA ILE A 109 -10.40 -8.41 4.34
C ILE A 109 -8.98 -8.85 4.74
N TYR A 110 -7.96 -8.45 3.98
CA TYR A 110 -6.56 -8.84 4.22
C TYR A 110 -5.74 -7.80 5.00
N LEU A 111 -6.13 -6.53 4.89
CA LEU A 111 -5.51 -5.43 5.62
C LEU A 111 -6.56 -4.39 5.98
N ILE A 112 -6.50 -3.86 7.21
CA ILE A 112 -7.28 -2.70 7.66
C ILE A 112 -6.29 -1.65 8.14
N LEU A 113 -6.33 -0.46 7.55
CA LEU A 113 -5.70 0.72 8.10
C LEU A 113 -6.79 1.67 8.58
N GLY A 114 -6.81 1.98 9.87
CA GLY A 114 -7.85 2.80 10.49
C GLY A 114 -7.28 3.83 11.47
N LYS A 115 -7.72 5.08 11.35
CA LYS A 115 -7.28 6.17 12.23
C LYS A 115 -7.91 6.07 13.61
N ILE A 116 -7.09 6.01 14.65
CA ILE A 116 -7.51 5.95 16.05
C ILE A 116 -7.46 7.34 16.68
N SER A 117 -6.32 8.03 16.57
CA SER A 117 -6.10 9.35 17.14
C SER A 117 -5.34 10.26 16.15
N LYS A 118 -4.77 11.38 16.62
CA LYS A 118 -4.09 12.36 15.75
C LYS A 118 -2.91 11.72 15.03
N ASP A 119 -2.10 10.96 15.74
CA ASP A 119 -0.83 10.41 15.25
C ASP A 119 -0.78 8.87 15.36
N GLU A 120 -1.95 8.25 15.55
CA GLU A 120 -2.08 6.81 15.78
C GLU A 120 -3.05 6.18 14.80
N PHE A 121 -2.64 5.04 14.26
CA PHE A 121 -3.42 4.20 13.37
C PHE A 121 -3.37 2.77 13.86
N CYS A 122 -4.51 2.08 13.76
CA CYS A 122 -4.57 0.63 13.87
C CYS A 122 -4.26 0.02 12.50
N LEU A 123 -3.42 -1.00 12.49
CA LEU A 123 -3.02 -1.76 11.30
C LEU A 123 -3.24 -3.23 11.59
N ASP A 124 -4.36 -3.77 11.12
CA ASP A 124 -4.64 -5.19 11.15
C ASP A 124 -4.27 -5.78 9.79
N PHE A 125 -3.64 -6.95 9.77
CA PHE A 125 -3.30 -7.66 8.53
C PHE A 125 -3.31 -9.16 8.76
N ARG A 126 -3.37 -9.93 7.66
CA ARG A 126 -3.23 -11.39 7.71
C ARG A 126 -2.51 -11.93 6.47
N SER A 127 -2.18 -13.21 6.54
CA SER A 127 -1.65 -13.98 5.41
C SER A 127 -2.46 -13.73 4.14
N PRO A 128 -1.81 -13.52 2.98
CA PRO A 128 -0.38 -13.72 2.72
C PRO A 128 0.53 -12.52 2.99
N LEU A 129 0.02 -11.43 3.56
CA LEU A 129 0.84 -10.27 3.92
C LEU A 129 1.75 -10.58 5.11
N SER A 130 3.03 -10.24 5.00
CA SER A 130 3.94 -10.17 6.13
C SER A 130 3.81 -8.83 6.86
N THR A 131 4.42 -8.73 8.05
CA THR A 131 4.50 -7.47 8.80
C THR A 131 5.17 -6.37 7.99
N LEU A 132 6.23 -6.69 7.23
CA LEU A 132 6.94 -5.72 6.40
C LEU A 132 6.05 -5.21 5.26
N ASP A 133 5.29 -6.11 4.63
CA ASP A 133 4.35 -5.77 3.56
C ASP A 133 3.27 -4.81 4.07
N ALA A 134 2.61 -5.16 5.18
CA ALA A 134 1.57 -4.34 5.79
C ALA A 134 2.10 -2.97 6.21
N PHE A 135 3.30 -2.92 6.80
CA PHE A 135 3.94 -1.67 7.20
C PHE A 135 4.32 -0.80 5.98
N ALA A 136 4.81 -1.40 4.90
CA ALA A 136 5.13 -0.69 3.66
C ALA A 136 3.89 -0.10 2.99
N ILE A 137 2.78 -0.85 2.98
CA ILE A 137 1.47 -0.37 2.51
C ILE A 137 0.99 0.81 3.37
N ALA A 138 1.06 0.69 4.70
CA ALA A 138 0.63 1.74 5.62
C ALA A 138 1.47 3.02 5.45
N THR A 139 2.79 2.90 5.34
CA THR A 139 3.69 4.04 5.10
C THR A 139 3.43 4.69 3.74
N ALA A 140 3.17 3.92 2.67
CA ALA A 140 2.77 4.46 1.37
C ALA A 140 1.43 5.24 1.44
N ALA A 141 0.48 4.79 2.28
CA ALA A 141 -0.77 5.50 2.51
C ALA A 141 -0.58 6.82 3.26
N LEU A 142 0.32 6.83 4.25
CA LEU A 142 0.64 8.00 5.04
C LEU A 142 1.51 9.03 4.31
N ALA A 143 2.30 8.59 3.33
CA ALA A 143 3.17 9.45 2.53
C ALA A 143 2.40 10.55 1.79
N LYS A 144 2.99 11.75 1.75
CA LYS A 144 2.46 12.92 1.03
C LYS A 144 2.45 12.65 -0.47
N LYS A 145 1.31 12.86 -1.11
CA LYS A 145 1.13 12.68 -2.55
C LYS A 145 1.14 14.06 -3.20
N ARG A 146 2.06 14.30 -4.14
CA ARG A 146 2.24 15.63 -4.76
C ARG A 146 1.18 15.94 -5.80
N ALA A 147 0.70 14.91 -6.51
CA ALA A 147 -0.36 15.08 -7.51
C ALA A 147 -1.74 15.40 -6.92
N VAL A 148 -1.86 15.44 -5.59
CA VAL A 148 -3.13 15.72 -4.93
C VAL A 148 -2.87 16.47 -3.62
N SER A 149 -2.72 17.79 -3.73
CA SER A 149 -2.83 18.73 -2.61
C SER A 149 -4.27 19.19 -2.47
#